data_AF-A0A645EGK8-F1
#
_entry.id   AF-A0A645EGK8-F1
#
_cell.length_a   1.000
_cell.length_b   1.000
_cell.length_c   1.000
_cell.angle_alpha   90.00
_cell.angle_beta   90.00
_cell.angle_gamma   90.00
#
_symmetry.space_group_name_H-M   'P 1'
#
loop_
_entity.id
_entity.type
_entity.pdbx_description
1 polymer ?
#
loop_
_entity_poly.entity_id
_entity_poly.type
_entity_poly.pdbx_seq_one_letter_code
_entity_poly.pdbx_strand_id
1 'polypeptide(L)'
;MIPAPAQGALALEIRENDSHMEEIISHIKDETTEIQVAAERGFLAGVNGSCHVPMGAYCEINDDKLILTGIYGDEEGKKLVVKSIEGSVKDSSKIGFDLAEEVLKEYNKL
;
A
#
# COMPACT_ATOMS: atom_id res chain seq x y z
N MET A 1 -11.00 5.35 10.21
CA MET A 1 -9.86 6.18 9.77
C MET A 1 -8.95 5.26 8.98
N ILE A 2 -8.63 5.60 7.72
CA ILE A 2 -7.68 4.81 6.92
C ILE A 2 -6.27 5.23 7.36
N PRO A 3 -5.39 4.29 7.75
CA PRO A 3 -4.03 4.57 8.20
C PRO A 3 -3.12 5.07 7.08
N ALA A 4 -1.96 5.59 7.46
CA ALA A 4 -0.88 5.79 6.51
C ALA A 4 -0.43 4.43 5.93
N PRO A 5 0.02 4.37 4.65
CA PRO A 5 0.53 3.14 4.07
C PRO A 5 1.63 2.52 4.94
N ALA A 6 1.54 1.21 5.19
CA ALA A 6 2.42 0.41 6.03
C ALA A 6 2.47 0.82 7.52
N GLN A 7 1.49 1.58 8.01
CA GLN A 7 1.44 1.97 9.42
C GLN A 7 1.30 0.73 10.33
N GLY A 8 2.22 0.60 11.29
CA GLY A 8 2.24 -0.51 12.24
C GLY A 8 3.12 -1.69 11.82
N ALA A 9 3.64 -1.69 10.58
CA ALA A 9 4.62 -2.67 10.13
C ALA A 9 6.05 -2.24 10.48
N LEU A 10 6.91 -3.21 10.80
CA LEU A 10 8.37 -3.01 10.93
C LEU A 10 9.06 -3.61 9.71
N ALA A 11 9.88 -2.81 9.04
CA ALA A 11 10.74 -3.26 7.95
C ALA A 11 12.19 -3.33 8.44
N LEU A 12 12.93 -4.34 7.98
CA LEU A 12 14.35 -4.50 8.26
C LEU A 12 15.12 -4.36 6.95
N GLU A 13 16.07 -3.44 6.92
CA GLU A 13 16.96 -3.22 5.78
C GLU A 13 18.29 -3.92 6.03
N ILE A 14 18.74 -4.69 5.04
CA ILE A 14 20.02 -5.40 5.07
C ILE A 14 20.83 -5.04 3.82
N ARG A 15 22.13 -5.35 3.84
CA ARG A 15 22.96 -5.18 2.65
C ARG A 15 22.53 -6.15 1.56
N GLU A 16 22.55 -5.67 0.32
CA GLU A 16 22.37 -6.52 -0.85
C GLU A 16 23.45 -7.63 -0.89
N ASN A 17 23.05 -8.84 -1.30
CA ASN A 17 23.91 -10.03 -1.38
C ASN A 17 24.47 -10.54 -0.04
N ASP A 18 23.88 -10.17 1.10
CA ASP A 18 24.24 -10.71 2.43
C ASP A 18 23.34 -11.90 2.80
N SER A 19 23.62 -13.06 2.20
CA SER A 19 22.81 -14.28 2.37
C SER A 19 22.71 -14.76 3.82
N HIS A 20 23.73 -14.48 4.64
CA HIS A 20 23.71 -14.80 6.06
C HIS A 20 22.67 -13.96 6.81
N MET A 21 22.57 -12.67 6.49
CA MET A 21 21.51 -11.83 7.05
C MET A 21 20.13 -12.21 6.50
N GLU A 22 20.00 -12.51 5.21
CA GLU A 22 18.72 -12.97 4.62
C GLU A 22 18.18 -14.21 5.34
N GLU A 23 19.03 -15.19 5.61
CA GLU A 23 18.66 -16.41 6.34
C GLU A 23 18.11 -16.07 7.73
N ILE A 24 18.80 -15.21 8.49
CA ILE A 24 18.36 -14.82 9.84
C ILE A 24 17.01 -14.08 9.80
N ILE A 25 16.85 -13.12 8.88
CA ILE A 25 15.62 -12.32 8.79
C ILE A 25 14.43 -13.15 8.31
N SER A 26 14.67 -14.19 7.50
CA SER A 26 13.60 -15.07 7.02
C SER A 26 12.77 -15.71 8.14
N HIS A 27 13.37 -15.95 9.31
CA HIS A 27 12.69 -16.55 10.48
C HIS A 27 11.69 -15.63 11.19
N ILE A 28 11.77 -14.32 10.97
CA ILE A 28 10.90 -13.32 11.61
C ILE A 28 9.99 -12.60 10.61
N LYS A 29 10.04 -13.02 9.35
CA LYS A 29 9.20 -12.50 8.28
C LYS A 29 7.75 -12.99 8.48
N ASP A 30 6.81 -12.09 8.28
CA ASP A 30 5.39 -12.43 8.15
C ASP A 30 4.93 -12.20 6.71
N GLU A 31 4.55 -13.29 6.03
CA GLU A 31 4.11 -13.26 4.63
C GLU A 31 2.83 -12.44 4.46
N THR A 32 1.92 -12.48 5.44
CA THR A 32 0.66 -11.73 5.37
C THR A 32 0.94 -10.23 5.38
N THR A 33 1.73 -9.77 6.35
CA THR A 33 2.18 -8.37 6.43
C THR A 33 2.93 -7.94 5.17
N GLU A 34 3.80 -8.79 4.60
CA GLU A 34 4.52 -8.45 3.36
C GLU A 34 3.55 -8.17 2.20
N ILE A 35 2.52 -9.00 2.01
CA ILE A 35 1.52 -8.83 0.97
C ILE A 35 0.70 -7.55 1.20
N GLN A 36 0.28 -7.29 2.45
CA GLN A 36 -0.47 -6.08 2.81
C GLN A 36 0.34 -4.82 2.52
N VAL A 37 1.59 -4.79 3.00
CA VAL A 37 2.53 -3.67 2.81
C VAL A 37 2.86 -3.49 1.33
N ALA A 38 3.00 -4.56 0.56
CA ALA A 38 3.24 -4.48 -0.88
C ALA A 38 2.09 -3.78 -1.61
N ALA A 39 0.84 -4.12 -1.30
CA ALA A 39 -0.33 -3.46 -1.87
C ALA A 39 -0.42 -1.98 -1.47
N GLU A 40 -0.24 -1.67 -0.19
CA GLU A 40 -0.29 -0.30 0.34
C GLU A 40 0.84 0.58 -0.23
N ARG A 41 2.05 0.05 -0.34
CA ARG A 41 3.19 0.75 -0.95
C ARG A 41 3.05 0.89 -2.46
N GLY A 42 2.42 -0.07 -3.15
CA GLY A 42 2.05 0.05 -4.55
C GLY A 42 1.14 1.25 -4.79
N PHE A 43 0.13 1.44 -3.91
CA PHE A 43 -0.72 2.64 -3.94
C PHE A 43 0.07 3.92 -3.68
N LEU A 44 0.92 3.94 -2.66
CA LEU A 44 1.79 5.09 -2.37
C LEU A 44 2.66 5.48 -3.58
N ALA A 45 3.28 4.48 -4.22
CA ALA A 45 4.13 4.70 -5.38
C ALA A 45 3.34 5.20 -6.59
N GLY A 46 2.14 4.65 -6.85
CA GLY A 46 1.28 5.06 -7.96
C GLY A 46 0.71 6.47 -7.81
N VAL A 47 0.36 6.87 -6.59
CA VAL A 47 -0.12 8.24 -6.31
C VAL A 47 1.01 9.26 -6.50
N ASN A 48 2.27 8.84 -6.32
CA ASN A 48 3.46 9.70 -6.33
C ASN A 48 3.28 10.94 -5.42
N GLY A 49 2.61 10.72 -4.28
CA GLY A 49 2.23 11.77 -3.35
C GLY A 49 3.45 12.35 -2.62
N SER A 50 3.41 13.64 -2.32
CA SER A 50 4.39 14.25 -1.41
C SER A 50 3.97 14.02 0.04
N CYS A 51 4.90 14.16 1.00
CA CYS A 51 4.63 13.97 2.43
C CYS A 51 3.55 14.92 3.01
N HIS A 52 3.06 15.89 2.24
CA HIS A 52 2.09 16.88 2.67
C HIS A 52 0.66 16.59 2.19
N VAL A 53 0.45 15.57 1.36
CA VAL A 53 -0.86 15.27 0.81
C VAL A 53 -1.64 14.31 1.72
N PRO A 54 -2.90 14.59 2.08
CA PRO A 54 -3.73 13.65 2.82
C PRO A 54 -3.96 12.36 2.03
N MET A 55 -3.30 11.29 2.48
CA MET A 55 -3.40 9.98 1.85
C MET A 55 -3.33 8.85 2.86
N GLY A 56 -3.90 7.72 2.48
CA GLY A 56 -3.92 6.51 3.30
C GLY A 56 -4.20 5.28 2.45
N ALA A 57 -3.75 4.13 2.93
CA ALA A 57 -4.02 2.85 2.31
C ALA A 57 -4.15 1.78 3.39
N TYR A 58 -5.09 0.85 3.20
CA TYR A 58 -5.29 -0.29 4.09
C TYR A 58 -5.64 -1.53 3.29
N CYS A 59 -4.86 -2.59 3.49
CA CYS A 59 -5.04 -3.87 2.83
C CYS A 59 -5.56 -4.92 3.81
N GLU A 60 -6.69 -5.54 3.47
CA GLU A 60 -7.23 -6.69 4.17
C GLU A 60 -7.07 -7.94 3.31
N ILE A 61 -6.66 -9.06 3.91
CA ILE A 61 -6.48 -10.34 3.22
C ILE A 61 -7.50 -11.34 3.76
N ASN A 62 -8.13 -12.07 2.84
CA ASN A 62 -8.98 -13.21 3.14
C ASN A 62 -8.64 -14.34 2.14
N ASP A 63 -7.99 -15.39 2.65
CA ASP A 63 -7.40 -16.47 1.86
C ASP A 63 -6.48 -15.93 0.73
N ASP A 64 -6.77 -16.30 -0.53
CA ASP A 64 -5.99 -15.90 -1.71
C ASP A 64 -6.41 -14.53 -2.30
N LYS A 65 -7.31 -13.82 -1.61
CA LYS A 65 -7.80 -12.51 -2.05
C LYS A 65 -7.39 -11.41 -1.09
N LEU A 66 -7.17 -10.23 -1.65
CA LEU A 66 -7.03 -9.00 -0.87
C LEU A 66 -8.05 -7.96 -1.32
N ILE A 67 -8.40 -7.07 -0.40
CA ILE A 67 -9.16 -5.85 -0.63
C ILE A 67 -8.27 -4.70 -0.20
N LEU A 68 -7.94 -3.82 -1.14
CA LEU A 68 -7.17 -2.62 -0.87
C LEU A 68 -8.10 -1.41 -0.90
N THR A 69 -8.14 -0.65 0.18
CA THR A 69 -8.86 0.62 0.28
C THR A 69 -7.86 1.77 0.36
N GLY A 70 -8.02 2.75 -0.52
CA GLY A 70 -7.14 3.90 -0.65
C GLY A 70 -7.91 5.21 -0.55
N ILE A 71 -7.26 6.23 0.03
CA ILE A 71 -7.78 7.58 0.16
C ILE A 71 -6.74 8.58 -0.34
N TYR A 72 -7.21 9.60 -1.07
CA TYR A 72 -6.41 10.72 -1.54
C TYR A 72 -7.23 12.02 -1.50
N GLY A 73 -6.67 13.09 -0.99
CA GLY A 73 -7.33 14.38 -0.91
C GLY A 73 -6.38 15.57 -1.01
N ASP A 74 -6.93 16.78 -0.92
CA ASP A 74 -6.14 18.02 -0.83
C ASP A 74 -5.86 18.41 0.63
N GLU A 75 -4.86 19.27 0.84
CA GLU A 75 -4.43 19.74 2.17
C GLU A 75 -5.56 20.44 2.95
N GLU A 76 -6.52 21.04 2.23
CA GLU A 76 -7.67 21.72 2.82
C GLU A 76 -8.86 20.79 3.13
N GLY A 77 -8.81 19.52 2.70
CA GLY A 77 -9.86 18.52 2.86
C GLY A 77 -11.15 18.81 2.06
N LYS A 78 -11.09 19.68 1.05
CA LYS A 78 -12.21 20.04 0.18
C LYS A 78 -12.43 19.01 -0.93
N LYS A 79 -11.36 18.35 -1.38
CA LYS A 79 -11.41 17.24 -2.33
C LYS A 79 -10.92 15.98 -1.65
N LEU A 80 -11.74 14.94 -1.72
CA LEU A 80 -11.43 13.65 -1.11
C LEU A 80 -12.00 12.54 -1.99
N VAL A 81 -11.15 11.59 -2.36
CA VAL A 81 -11.54 10.38 -3.07
C VAL A 81 -11.18 9.18 -2.22
N VAL A 82 -12.15 8.30 -2.00
CA VAL A 82 -11.97 7.00 -1.36
C VAL A 82 -12.45 5.94 -2.34
N LYS A 83 -11.61 4.94 -2.57
CA LYS A 83 -11.97 3.78 -3.41
C LYS A 83 -11.40 2.50 -2.82
N SER A 84 -12.01 1.39 -3.21
CA SER A 84 -11.53 0.05 -2.90
C SER A 84 -11.54 -0.80 -4.15
N ILE A 85 -10.52 -1.65 -4.30
CA ILE A 85 -10.49 -2.69 -5.32
C ILE A 85 -10.07 -4.01 -4.69
N GLU A 86 -10.48 -5.11 -5.32
CA GLU A 86 -10.15 -6.46 -4.89
C GLU A 86 -9.27 -7.17 -5.92
N GLY A 87 -8.49 -8.15 -5.48
CA GLY A 87 -7.72 -8.98 -6.39
C GLY A 87 -6.98 -10.10 -5.68
N SER A 88 -6.14 -10.79 -6.45
CA SER A 88 -5.31 -11.89 -5.95
C SER A 88 -4.17 -11.35 -5.09
N VAL A 89 -3.84 -12.04 -4.00
CA VAL A 89 -2.65 -11.72 -3.18
C VAL A 89 -1.34 -11.73 -3.99
N LYS A 90 -1.30 -12.49 -5.10
CA LYS A 90 -0.13 -12.56 -6.01
C LYS A 90 0.11 -11.27 -6.79
N ASP A 91 -0.91 -10.42 -6.90
CA ASP A 91 -0.87 -9.16 -7.65
C ASP A 91 -0.82 -7.94 -6.72
N SER A 92 -0.54 -8.12 -5.42
CA SER A 92 -0.64 -7.09 -4.37
C SER A 92 -0.08 -5.72 -4.78
N SER A 93 1.20 -5.64 -5.15
CA SER A 93 1.82 -4.38 -5.60
C SER A 93 1.11 -3.76 -6.80
N LYS A 94 0.71 -4.59 -7.78
CA LYS A 94 0.03 -4.14 -8.99
C LYS A 94 -1.36 -3.58 -8.66
N ILE A 95 -2.12 -4.27 -7.81
CA ILE A 95 -3.41 -3.79 -7.29
C ILE A 95 -3.21 -2.42 -6.61
N GLY A 96 -2.13 -2.25 -5.84
CA GLY A 96 -1.74 -0.95 -5.32
C GLY A 96 -1.68 0.16 -6.38
N PHE A 97 -0.92 -0.07 -7.45
CA PHE A 97 -0.81 0.87 -8.57
C PHE A 97 -2.14 1.11 -9.29
N ASP A 98 -2.89 0.05 -9.58
CA ASP A 98 -4.17 0.14 -10.29
C ASP A 98 -5.18 1.00 -9.49
N LEU A 99 -5.22 0.83 -8.16
CA LEU A 99 -6.05 1.66 -7.28
C LEU A 99 -5.63 3.13 -7.33
N ALA A 100 -4.34 3.41 -7.37
CA ALA A 100 -3.83 4.78 -7.45
C ALA A 100 -4.29 5.47 -8.73
N GLU A 101 -4.20 4.81 -9.89
CA GLU A 101 -4.70 5.34 -11.17
C GLU A 101 -6.20 5.64 -11.09
N GLU A 102 -6.97 4.72 -10.52
CA GLU A 102 -8.41 4.86 -10.34
C GLU A 102 -8.81 6.03 -9.45
N VAL A 103 -8.06 6.25 -8.37
CA VAL A 103 -8.26 7.34 -7.41
C VAL A 103 -7.88 8.68 -8.05
N LEU A 104 -6.70 8.77 -8.69
CA LEU A 104 -6.23 10.00 -9.34
C LEU A 104 -7.15 10.41 -10.50
N LYS A 105 -7.62 9.45 -11.30
CA LYS A 105 -8.58 9.72 -12.38
C LYS A 105 -9.87 10.31 -11.86
N GLU A 106 -10.36 9.86 -10.70
CA GLU A 106 -11.57 10.41 -10.09
C GLU A 106 -11.29 11.79 -9.46
N TYR A 107 -10.17 11.94 -8.77
CA TYR A 107 -9.76 13.18 -8.14
C TYR A 107 -9.64 14.34 -9.15
N ASN A 108 -9.11 14.07 -10.34
CA ASN A 108 -8.95 15.06 -11.40
C ASN A 108 -10.27 15.53 -12.05
N LYS A 109 -11.41 14.91 -11.71
CA LYS A 109 -12.74 15.35 -12.17
C LYS A 109 -13.44 16.27 -11.17
N LEU A 110 -12.99 16.28 -9.92
CA LEU A 110 -13.47 17.16 -8.85
C LEU A 110 -12.86 18.56 -9.00
#